data_AF-E2BS55-F1
#
_entry.id   AF-E2BS55-F1
#
_cell.length_a   1.000
_cell.length_b   1.000
_cell.length_c   1.000
_cell.angle_alpha   90.00
_cell.angle_beta   90.00
_cell.angle_gamma   90.00
#
_symmetry.space_group_name_H-M   'P 1'
#
loop_
_entity.id
_entity.type
_entity.pdbx_description
1 polymer ?
#
loop_
_entity_poly.entity_id
_entity_poly.type
_entity_poly.pdbx_seq_one_letter_code
_entity_poly.pdbx_strand_id
1 'polypeptide(L)'
;IPAREIADEAGISFGSYQHILSNVLDINRVASCLIPRNLNFLQKDNRLLVSSEMISTRDEDSTYMKRIITDDETWVYQYDVETK
;
A
#
# COMPACT_ATOMS: atom_id res chain seq x y z
N ILE A 1 13.51 -7.15 -10.38
CA ILE A 1 14.76 -7.01 -11.16
C ILE A 1 15.76 -6.25 -10.29
N PRO A 2 16.85 -6.89 -9.86
CA PRO A 2 17.96 -6.23 -9.19
C PRO A 2 18.50 -5.07 -10.03
N ALA A 3 18.91 -3.97 -9.37
CA ALA A 3 19.43 -2.79 -10.03
C ALA A 3 20.66 -3.04 -10.94
N ARG A 4 21.43 -4.10 -10.67
CA ARG A 4 22.55 -4.52 -11.53
C ARG A 4 22.09 -5.07 -12.88
N GLU A 5 21.04 -5.88 -12.90
CA GLU A 5 20.53 -6.45 -14.17
C GLU A 5 20.09 -5.34 -15.13
N ILE A 6 19.48 -4.27 -14.62
CA ILE A 6 19.05 -3.13 -15.43
C ILE A 6 20.25 -2.34 -15.96
N ALA A 7 21.28 -2.14 -15.12
CA ALA A 7 22.50 -1.45 -15.54
C ALA A 7 23.27 -2.23 -16.62
N ASP A 8 23.34 -3.55 -16.46
CA ASP A 8 23.99 -4.46 -17.40
C ASP A 8 23.21 -4.52 -18.74
N GLU A 9 21.88 -4.61 -18.70
CA GLU A 9 21.02 -4.58 -19.90
C GLU A 9 21.12 -3.24 -20.65
N ALA A 10 21.18 -2.14 -19.91
CA ALA A 10 21.35 -0.81 -20.49
C ALA A 10 22.81 -0.51 -20.92
N GLY A 11 23.77 -1.38 -20.62
CA GLY A 11 25.18 -1.18 -20.94
C GLY A 11 25.82 0.02 -20.22
N ILE A 12 25.30 0.40 -19.05
CA ILE A 12 25.76 1.56 -18.28
C ILE A 12 26.36 1.14 -16.94
N SER A 13 27.18 2.02 -16.36
CA SER A 13 27.68 1.79 -15.00
C SER A 13 26.55 1.86 -13.96
N PHE A 14 26.70 1.12 -12.87
CA PHE A 14 25.76 1.17 -11.73
C PHE A 14 25.59 2.60 -11.17
N GLY A 15 26.66 3.39 -11.14
CA GLY A 15 26.61 4.79 -10.70
C GLY A 15 25.79 5.67 -11.65
N SER A 16 25.93 5.46 -12.96
CA SER A 16 25.10 6.13 -13.97
C SER A 16 23.62 5.76 -13.83
N TYR A 17 23.32 4.48 -13.59
CA TYR A 17 21.96 4.01 -13.31
C TYR A 17 21.35 4.72 -12.08
N GLN A 18 22.08 4.75 -10.96
CA GLN A 18 21.62 5.44 -9.75
C GLN A 18 21.39 6.94 -9.97
N HIS A 19 22.28 7.58 -10.74
CA HIS A 19 22.18 8.99 -11.06
C HIS A 19 20.94 9.27 -11.93
N ILE A 20 20.69 8.47 -12.97
CA ILE A 20 19.53 8.61 -13.84
C ILE A 20 18.24 8.43 -13.04
N LEU A 21 18.12 7.36 -12.24
CA LEU A 21 16.92 7.15 -11.44
C LEU A 21 16.65 8.31 -10.51
N SER A 22 17.64 8.75 -9.74
CA SER A 22 17.39 9.70 -8.64
C SER A 22 17.38 11.16 -9.10
N ASN A 23 18.24 11.54 -10.07
CA ASN A 23 18.45 12.95 -10.43
C ASN A 23 17.84 13.34 -11.79
N VAL A 24 17.61 12.37 -12.69
CA VAL A 24 17.01 12.64 -14.00
C VAL A 24 15.52 12.29 -13.99
N LEU A 25 15.16 11.14 -13.40
CA LEU A 25 13.79 10.62 -13.37
C LEU A 25 13.06 10.88 -12.05
N ASP A 26 13.76 11.36 -11.03
CA ASP A 26 13.23 11.60 -9.67
C ASP A 26 12.53 10.36 -9.04
N ILE A 27 13.08 9.18 -9.34
CA ILE A 27 12.60 7.90 -8.83
C ILE A 27 13.36 7.55 -7.55
N ASN A 28 12.61 7.46 -6.46
CA ASN A 28 13.13 7.00 -5.18
C ASN A 28 12.87 5.51 -4.98
N ARG A 29 13.86 4.78 -4.44
CA ARG A 29 13.69 3.39 -4.07
C ARG A 29 12.86 3.30 -2.79
N VAL A 30 11.61 2.89 -2.93
CA VAL A 30 10.69 2.66 -1.80
C VAL A 30 10.72 1.17 -1.43
N ALA A 31 10.75 0.88 -0.13
CA ALA A 31 10.60 -0.49 0.34
C ALA A 31 9.20 -1.02 -0.05
N SER A 32 9.12 -2.32 -0.34
CA SER A 32 7.82 -2.94 -0.59
C SER A 32 7.00 -2.91 0.71
N CYS A 33 5.85 -2.25 0.70
CA CYS A 33 4.88 -2.35 1.80
C CYS A 33 4.13 -3.68 1.70
N LEU A 34 3.78 -4.27 2.84
CA LEU A 34 2.90 -5.43 2.89
C LEU A 34 1.47 -4.99 2.56
N ILE A 35 0.91 -5.54 1.48
CA ILE A 35 -0.48 -5.30 1.08
C ILE A 35 -1.29 -6.54 1.51
N PRO A 36 -2.34 -6.40 2.33
CA PRO A 36 -3.12 -7.53 2.84
C PRO A 36 -3.67 -8.45 1.75
N ARG A 37 -3.99 -7.89 0.57
CA ARG A 37 -4.50 -8.63 -0.57
C ARG A 37 -4.22 -7.92 -1.88
N ASN A 38 -3.85 -8.68 -2.92
CA ASN A 38 -3.82 -8.18 -4.29
C ASN A 38 -5.26 -8.19 -4.85
N LEU A 39 -5.80 -7.01 -5.13
CA LEU A 39 -7.17 -6.85 -5.61
C LEU A 39 -7.23 -6.98 -7.14
N ASN A 40 -8.24 -7.69 -7.63
CA ASN A 40 -8.54 -7.72 -9.06
C ASN A 40 -9.17 -6.38 -9.53
N PHE A 41 -9.31 -6.20 -10.84
CA PHE A 41 -9.85 -4.97 -11.43
C PHE A 41 -11.24 -4.61 -10.87
N LEU A 42 -12.15 -5.60 -10.82
CA LEU A 42 -13.52 -5.40 -10.32
C LEU A 42 -13.55 -5.01 -8.83
N GLN A 43 -12.69 -5.60 -8.01
CA GLN A 43 -12.58 -5.27 -6.58
C GLN A 43 -12.05 -3.85 -6.37
N LYS A 44 -11.13 -3.37 -7.22
CA LYS A 44 -10.64 -1.99 -7.17
C LYS A 44 -11.74 -1.00 -7.56
N ASP A 45 -12.46 -1.31 -8.63
CA ASP A 45 -13.57 -0.48 -9.12
C ASP A 45 -14.68 -0.37 -8.07
N ASN A 46 -15.10 -1.51 -7.50
CA ASN A 46 -16.08 -1.53 -6.42
C ASN A 46 -15.61 -0.73 -5.19
N ARG A 47 -14.33 -0.85 -4.81
CA ARG A 47 -13.78 -0.07 -3.69
C ARG A 47 -13.80 1.43 -3.98
N LEU A 48 -13.52 1.85 -5.21
CA LEU A 48 -13.58 3.26 -5.61
C LEU A 48 -15.02 3.79 -5.56
N LEU A 49 -15.97 3.03 -6.10
CA LEU A 49 -17.39 3.41 -6.12
C LEU A 49 -17.93 3.60 -4.69
N VAL A 50 -17.77 2.59 -3.84
CA VAL A 50 -18.25 2.65 -2.44
C VAL A 50 -17.57 3.77 -1.66
N SER A 51 -16.26 3.98 -1.86
CA SER A 51 -15.53 5.07 -1.18
C SER A 51 -16.03 6.44 -1.62
N SER A 52 -16.30 6.62 -2.91
CA SER A 52 -16.82 7.87 -3.45
C SER A 52 -18.21 8.18 -2.90
N GLU A 53 -19.09 7.18 -2.84
CA GLU A 53 -20.44 7.30 -2.26
C GLU A 53 -20.40 7.67 -0.76
N MET A 54 -19.53 7.01 0.02
CA MET A 54 -19.36 7.33 1.44
C MET A 54 -18.87 8.77 1.66
N ILE A 55 -17.97 9.26 0.79
CA ILE A 55 -17.49 10.65 0.86
C ILE A 55 -18.63 11.63 0.56
N SER A 56 -19.38 11.41 -0.52
CA SER A 56 -20.53 12.26 -0.85
C SER A 56 -21.55 12.29 0.29
N THR A 57 -21.87 11.12 0.86
CA THR A 57 -22.82 11.01 1.98
C THR A 57 -22.34 11.78 3.22
N ARG A 58 -21.05 11.70 3.54
CA ARG A 58 -20.44 12.46 4.63
C ARG A 58 -20.54 13.97 4.39
N ASP A 59 -20.33 14.41 3.14
CA ASP A 59 -20.34 15.82 2.79
C ASP A 59 -21.75 16.42 2.80
N GLU A 60 -22.78 15.60 2.50
CA GLU A 60 -24.19 15.97 2.62
C GLU A 60 -24.70 15.98 4.06
N ASP A 61 -24.23 15.04 4.90
CA ASP A 61 -24.64 14.92 6.30
C ASP A 61 -23.45 14.96 7.27
N SER A 62 -23.29 16.12 7.91
CA SER A 62 -22.28 16.36 8.96
C SER A 62 -22.37 15.42 10.18
N THR A 63 -23.50 14.73 10.37
CA THR A 63 -23.70 13.76 11.46
C THR A 63 -23.41 12.32 11.05
N TYR A 64 -23.19 12.04 9.76
CA TYR A 64 -23.00 10.70 9.21
C TYR A 64 -21.96 9.89 9.98
N MET A 65 -20.76 10.46 10.19
CA MET A 65 -19.66 9.80 10.90
C MET A 65 -19.99 9.48 12.36
N LYS A 66 -20.87 10.26 13.02
CA LYS A 66 -21.25 10.05 14.42
C LYS A 66 -22.20 8.86 14.61
N ARG A 67 -22.81 8.39 13.52
CA ARG A 67 -23.79 7.29 13.52
C ARG A 67 -23.18 5.95 13.14
N ILE A 68 -21.92 5.93 12.71
CA ILE A 68 -21.21 4.71 12.33
C ILE A 68 -20.82 3.95 13.61
N ILE A 69 -21.26 2.69 13.70
CA ILE A 69 -20.81 1.72 14.69
C ILE A 69 -20.08 0.63 13.91
N THR A 70 -18.81 0.38 14.23
CA THR A 70 -17.98 -0.66 13.62
C THR A 70 -17.52 -1.63 14.69
N ASP A 71 -17.35 -2.89 14.31
CA ASP A 71 -16.81 -3.94 15.17
C ASP A 71 -15.87 -4.83 14.32
N ASP A 72 -14.83 -5.38 14.93
CA ASP A 72 -13.90 -6.31 14.29
C ASP A 72 -13.19 -7.16 15.36
N GLU A 73 -12.81 -8.38 15.00
CA GLU A 73 -12.20 -9.33 15.92
C GLU A 73 -10.69 -9.41 15.68
N THR A 74 -9.90 -9.25 16.75
CA THR A 74 -8.45 -9.44 16.71
C THR A 74 -8.08 -10.67 17.52
N TRP A 75 -7.29 -11.57 16.93
CA TRP A 75 -6.75 -12.73 17.62
C TRP A 75 -5.83 -12.31 18.78
N VAL A 76 -6.14 -12.78 19.99
CA VAL A 76 -5.29 -12.60 21.17
C VAL A 76 -4.48 -13.87 21.38
N TYR A 77 -3.16 -13.76 21.29
CA TYR A 77 -2.27 -14.89 21.55
C TYR A 77 -2.10 -15.09 23.06
N GLN A 78 -2.51 -16.24 23.57
CA GLN A 78 -2.24 -16.63 24.95
C GLN A 78 -0.83 -17.21 25.04
N TYR A 79 0.03 -16.54 25.80
CA TYR A 79 1.38 -17.04 26.08
C TYR A 79 1.32 -17.96 27.31
N ASP A 80 1.49 -19.26 27.10
CA ASP A 80 1.68 -20.22 28.20
C ASP A 80 3.17 -20.23 28.55
N VAL A 81 3.50 -19.74 29.75
CA VAL A 81 4.87 -19.79 30.25
C VAL A 81 5.12 -21.23 30.69
N GLU A 82 5.70 -22.06 29.82
CA GLU A 82 6.24 -23.35 30.27
C GLU A 82 7.25 -23.04 31.39
N THR A 83 6.91 -23.40 32.62
CA THR A 83 7.83 -23.39 33.75
C THR A 83 8.98 -24.34 33.42
N LYS A 84 10.14 -23.74 33.11
CA LYS A 84 11.43 -24.44 33.05
C LYS A 84 11.81 -25.03 34.40
#